data_AF-A0A7C2ELX8-F1
#
_entry.id   AF-A0A7C2ELX8-F1
#
_cell.length_a   1.000
_cell.length_b   1.000
_cell.length_c   1.000
_cell.angle_alpha   90.00
_cell.angle_beta   90.00
_cell.angle_gamma   90.00
#
_symmetry.space_group_name_H-M   'P 1'
#
loop_
_entity.id
_entity.type
_entity.pdbx_description
1 polymer ?
#
loop_
_entity_poly.entity_id
_entity_poly.type
_entity_poly.pdbx_seq_one_letter_code
_entity_poly.pdbx_strand_id
1 'polypeptide(L)'
;MSLSDSKEQVDSPLVRPFVIGPMREKDLDYVVELEEITGLNRWGYDAYRRELLKNLNSIMLVARNLESRSRVVGFFAGWTV
;
A
#
# COMPACT_ATOMS: atom_id res chain seq x y z
N MET A 1 44.94 -24.85 -3.48
CA MET A 1 44.74 -23.47 -3.96
C MET A 1 43.24 -23.24 -3.98
N SER A 2 42.74 -22.54 -2.96
CA SER A 2 41.34 -22.09 -2.87
C SER A 2 41.17 -20.90 -3.79
N LEU A 3 40.06 -20.84 -4.53
CA LEU A 3 39.38 -19.61 -4.92
C LEU A 3 37.92 -20.00 -5.20
N SER A 4 37.19 -19.94 -4.10
CA SER A 4 35.75 -19.96 -3.94
C SER A 4 35.01 -19.26 -5.08
N ASP A 5 34.06 -20.00 -5.68
CA ASP A 5 32.91 -19.46 -6.39
C ASP A 5 32.28 -18.36 -5.55
N SER A 6 32.51 -17.12 -5.98
CA SER A 6 31.87 -15.95 -5.41
C SER A 6 30.42 -16.01 -5.87
N LYS A 7 29.56 -16.56 -5.01
CA LYS A 7 28.11 -16.44 -5.16
C LYS A 7 27.81 -14.95 -5.24
N GLU A 8 27.46 -14.47 -6.43
CA GLU A 8 26.79 -13.19 -6.61
C GLU A 8 25.62 -13.17 -5.64
N GLN A 9 25.80 -12.44 -4.55
CA GLN A 9 24.73 -12.10 -3.63
C GLN A 9 23.90 -11.06 -4.38
N VAL A 10 22.94 -11.55 -5.17
CA VAL A 10 21.90 -10.72 -5.76
C VAL A 10 21.21 -10.05 -4.58
N ASP A 11 21.50 -8.76 -4.41
CA ASP A 11 20.86 -7.89 -3.44
C ASP A 11 19.38 -7.80 -3.86
N SER A 12 18.60 -8.82 -3.52
CA SER A 12 17.15 -8.77 -3.66
C SER A 12 16.72 -7.56 -2.85
N PRO A 13 16.08 -6.54 -3.48
CA PRO A 13 15.68 -5.35 -2.75
C PRO A 13 14.87 -5.85 -1.55
N LEU A 14 15.34 -5.54 -0.33
CA LEU A 14 14.76 -6.02 0.92
C LEU A 14 13.24 -5.87 0.83
N VAL A 15 12.54 -6.96 0.50
CA VAL A 15 11.09 -6.95 0.35
C VAL A 15 10.56 -6.78 1.75
N ARG A 16 10.32 -5.52 2.14
CA ARG A 16 9.86 -5.22 3.48
C ARG A 16 8.53 -5.93 3.68
N PRO A 17 8.38 -6.71 4.75
CA PRO A 17 7.18 -7.50 4.95
C PRO A 17 5.97 -6.57 5.08
N PHE A 18 4.94 -6.82 4.27
CA PHE A 18 3.70 -6.07 4.30
C PHE A 18 2.51 -7.02 4.43
N VAL A 19 1.41 -6.51 4.96
CA VAL A 19 0.12 -7.20 5.02
C VAL A 19 -0.93 -6.40 4.25
N ILE A 20 -1.66 -7.07 3.36
CA ILE A 20 -2.79 -6.50 2.65
C ILE A 20 -4.05 -6.75 3.48
N GLY A 21 -4.88 -5.73 3.63
CA GLY A 21 -6.19 -5.88 4.25
C GLY A 21 -7.12 -4.73 3.90
N PRO A 22 -8.36 -4.75 4.42
CA PRO A 22 -9.34 -3.70 4.16
C PRO A 22 -8.82 -2.35 4.63
N MET A 23 -9.07 -1.32 3.82
CA MET A 23 -8.85 0.07 4.18
C MET A 23 -9.79 0.46 5.32
N ARG A 24 -9.30 1.29 6.24
CA ARG A 24 -10.07 1.88 7.33
C ARG A 24 -9.94 3.40 7.27
N GLU A 25 -10.84 4.11 7.93
CA GLU A 25 -10.83 5.58 7.96
C GLU A 25 -9.49 6.16 8.43
N LYS A 26 -8.82 5.51 9.39
CA LYS A 26 -7.48 5.89 9.88
C LYS A 26 -6.34 5.72 8.87
N ASP A 27 -6.57 4.99 7.78
CA ASP A 27 -5.58 4.80 6.72
C ASP A 27 -5.67 5.91 5.65
N LEU A 28 -6.75 6.70 5.64
CA LEU A 28 -7.05 7.66 4.57
C LEU A 28 -6.03 8.78 4.44
N ASP A 29 -5.50 9.29 5.55
CA ASP A 29 -4.47 10.34 5.52
C ASP A 29 -3.23 9.87 4.75
N TYR A 30 -2.80 8.63 4.98
CA TYR A 30 -1.67 8.04 4.27
C TYR A 30 -1.98 7.72 2.80
N VAL A 31 -3.24 7.38 2.49
CA VAL A 31 -3.67 7.12 1.11
C VAL A 31 -3.61 8.41 0.29
N VAL A 32 -4.10 9.52 0.84
CA VAL A 32 -4.05 10.83 0.19
C VAL A 32 -2.61 11.31 0.06
N GLU A 33 -1.78 11.13 1.09
CA GLU A 33 -0.34 11.40 1.00
C GLU A 33 0.32 10.60 -0.14
N LEU A 34 -0.01 9.31 -0.28
CA LEU A 34 0.49 8.47 -1.36
C LEU A 34 0.01 8.93 -2.74
N GLU A 35 -1.26 9.34 -2.89
CA GLU A 35 -1.74 9.94 -4.15
C GLU A 35 -0.92 11.17 -4.54
N GLU A 36 -0.66 12.06 -3.58
CA GLU A 36 0.10 13.29 -3.81
C GLU A 36 1.54 13.00 -4.23
N ILE A 37 2.21 12.05 -3.56
CA ILE A 37 3.60 11.68 -3.85
C ILE A 37 3.73 10.94 -5.20
N THR A 38 2.77 10.07 -5.51
CA THR A 38 2.83 9.22 -6.72
C THR A 38 2.28 9.91 -7.97
N GLY A 39 1.57 11.02 -7.82
CA GLY A 39 0.90 11.70 -8.93
C GLY A 39 -0.31 10.92 -9.47
N LEU A 40 -0.86 10.00 -8.67
CA LEU A 40 -2.09 9.30 -9.01
C LEU A 40 -3.28 10.28 -9.04
N ASN A 41 -4.37 9.83 -9.69
CA ASN A 41 -5.56 10.64 -9.85
C ASN A 41 -6.16 10.99 -8.49
N ARG A 42 -6.26 12.27 -8.16
CA ARG A 42 -6.57 12.74 -6.80
C ARG A 42 -8.07 12.63 -6.52
N TRP A 43 -8.48 11.53 -5.89
CA TRP A 43 -9.83 11.44 -5.33
C TRP A 43 -9.96 12.30 -4.07
N GLY A 44 -8.90 12.36 -3.27
CA GLY A 44 -8.88 13.12 -2.03
C GLY A 44 -9.67 12.46 -0.88
N TYR A 45 -9.44 12.97 0.33
CA TYR A 45 -9.90 12.36 1.57
C TYR A 45 -11.43 12.10 1.60
N ASP A 46 -12.22 13.11 1.27
CA ASP A 46 -13.68 13.03 1.37
C ASP A 46 -14.30 12.06 0.36
N ALA A 47 -13.69 11.89 -0.80
CA ALA A 47 -14.16 10.93 -1.80
C ALA A 47 -13.91 9.50 -1.32
N TYR A 48 -12.70 9.18 -0.86
CA TYR A 48 -12.39 7.88 -0.28
C TYR A 48 -13.24 7.58 0.95
N ARG A 49 -13.41 8.56 1.84
CA ARG A 49 -14.26 8.39 3.04
C ARG A 49 -15.70 8.07 2.66
N ARG A 50 -16.24 8.78 1.68
CA ARG A 50 -17.60 8.53 1.17
C ARG A 50 -17.71 7.14 0.57
N GLU A 51 -16.75 6.75 -0.25
CA GLU A 51 -16.74 5.44 -0.91
C GLU A 51 -16.68 4.32 0.12
N LEU A 52 -15.76 4.43 1.09
CA LEU A 52 -15.56 3.47 2.17
C LEU A 52 -16.82 3.25 3.01
N LEU A 53 -17.57 4.32 3.28
CA LEU A 53 -18.71 4.28 4.20
C LEU A 53 -20.04 4.01 3.51
N LYS A 54 -20.17 4.30 2.21
CA LYS A 54 -21.46 4.31 1.52
C LYS A 54 -21.57 3.32 0.37
N ASN A 55 -20.45 2.86 -0.21
CA ASN A 55 -20.50 1.94 -1.34
C ASN A 55 -20.15 0.51 -0.91
N LEU A 56 -21.18 -0.34 -0.78
CA LEU A 56 -21.03 -1.76 -0.44
C LEU A 56 -20.34 -2.58 -1.54
N ASN A 57 -20.30 -2.07 -2.78
CA ASN A 57 -19.64 -2.72 -3.92
C ASN A 57 -18.18 -2.25 -4.08
N SER A 58 -17.71 -1.36 -3.21
CA SER A 58 -16.33 -0.87 -3.25
C SER A 58 -15.36 -1.91 -2.69
N ILE A 59 -14.24 -2.10 -3.38
CA ILE A 59 -13.08 -2.86 -2.89
C ILE A 59 -12.01 -1.84 -2.55
N MET A 60 -11.82 -1.63 -1.25
CA MET A 60 -10.89 -0.66 -0.69
C MET A 60 -9.85 -1.41 0.15
N LEU A 61 -8.62 -1.52 -0.37
CA LEU A 61 -7.54 -2.29 0.24
C LEU A 61 -6.30 -1.42 0.49
N VAL A 62 -5.55 -1.74 1.54
CA VAL A 62 -4.26 -1.11 1.84
C VAL A 62 -3.21 -2.16 2.17
N ALA A 63 -2.00 -1.94 1.68
CA ALA A 63 -0.80 -2.64 2.10
C ALA A 63 -0.16 -1.88 3.27
N ARG A 64 -0.05 -2.52 4.43
CA ARG A 64 0.55 -1.92 5.63
C ARG A 64 1.90 -2.58 5.89
N ASN A 65 2.91 -1.76 6.13
CA ASN A 65 4.22 -2.25 6.55
C ASN A 65 4.11 -2.90 7.95
N LEU A 66 4.68 -4.10 8.10
CA LEU A 66 4.63 -4.86 9.36
C LEU A 66 5.65 -4.37 10.41
N GLU A 67 6.73 -3.75 9.99
CA GLU A 67 7.80 -3.25 10.85
C GLU A 67 7.45 -1.87 11.43
N SER A 68 6.91 -0.98 10.60
CA SER A 68 6.40 0.32 11.04
C SER A 68 4.89 0.25 11.20
N ARG A 69 4.42 -0.28 12.34
CA ARG A 69 3.00 -0.47 12.68
C ARG A 69 2.14 0.76 12.34
N SER A 70 1.54 0.78 11.15
CA SER A 70 0.53 1.74 10.62
C SER A 70 0.95 2.54 9.38
N ARG A 71 2.17 2.39 8.83
CA ARG A 71 2.48 3.05 7.55
C ARG A 71 1.86 2.29 6.39
N VAL A 72 0.91 2.93 5.71
CA VAL A 72 0.41 2.46 4.41
C VAL A 72 1.53 2.66 3.39
N VAL A 73 1.84 1.62 2.63
CA VAL A 73 2.89 1.63 1.59
C VAL A 73 2.34 1.45 0.18
N GLY A 74 1.03 1.21 0.09
CA GLY A 74 0.29 1.07 -1.15
C GLY A 74 -1.17 0.86 -0.85
N PHE A 75 -2.02 1.14 -1.83
CA PHE A 75 -3.46 0.98 -1.70
C PHE A 75 -4.09 0.61 -3.04
N PHE A 76 -5.32 0.11 -2.96
CA PHE A 76 -6.19 -0.15 -4.11
C PHE A 76 -7.59 0.35 -3.77
N ALA A 77 -8.20 1.06 -4.71
CA ALA A 77 -9.59 1.49 -4.64
C ALA A 77 -10.25 1.23 -5.99
N GLY A 78 -11.37 0.52 -5.96
CA GLY A 78 -12.17 0.19 -7.14
C GLY A 78 -13.51 -0.37 -6.73
N TRP A 79 -14.28 -0.87 -7.70
CA TRP A 79 -15.59 -1.46 -7.46
C TRP A 79 -15.78 -2.72 -8.30
N THR A 80 -16.59 -3.64 -7.79
CA THR A 80 -17.09 -4.77 -8.58
C THR A 80 -18.26 -4.32 -9.45
N VAL A 81 -18.27 -4.75 -10.72
CA VAL A 81 -19.39 -4.58 -11.66
C VAL A 81 -20.30 -5.78 -11.68
#